data_AF-A0A846BN50-F1
#
_entry.id   AF-A0A846BN50-F1
#
_cell.length_a   1.000
_cell.length_b   1.000
_cell.length_c   1.000
_cell.angle_alpha   90.00
_cell.angle_beta   90.00
_cell.angle_gamma   90.00
#
_symmetry.space_group_name_H-M   'P 1'
#
loop_
_entity.id
_entity.type
_entity.pdbx_description
1 polymer ?
#
loop_
_entity_poly.entity_id
_entity_poly.type
_entity_poly.pdbx_seq_one_letter_code
_entity_poly.pdbx_strand_id
1 'polypeptide(L)' 'MTNNRKSMPEHLTEHWATGGQIWGLFWVRPKITIGRLAQELFMVWETSEAEEWIDLTDWIPF' A
#
# COMPACT_ATOMS: atom_id res chain seq x y z
N MET A 1 6.71 18.60 -3.57
CA MET A 1 6.46 17.16 -3.31
C MET A 1 5.64 17.05 -2.04
N THR A 2 4.41 16.60 -2.14
CA THR A 2 3.48 16.45 -1.02
C THR A 2 3.94 15.30 -0.12
N ASN A 3 4.19 15.57 1.17
CA ASN A 3 4.67 14.57 2.13
C ASN A 3 3.49 13.74 2.68
N ASN A 4 2.73 13.12 1.77
CA ASN A 4 1.52 12.39 2.13
C ASN A 4 1.82 11.17 3.01
N ARG A 5 3.04 10.63 2.96
CA ARG A 5 3.45 9.50 3.81
C ARG A 5 3.29 9.80 5.30
N LYS A 6 3.52 11.05 5.72
CA LYS A 6 3.40 11.44 7.13
C LYS A 6 1.94 11.56 7.59
N SER A 7 1.05 12.06 6.72
CA SER A 7 -0.36 12.29 7.07
C SER A 7 -1.27 11.09 6.78
N MET A 8 -0.87 10.19 5.88
CA MET A 8 -1.72 9.07 5.46
C MET A 8 -2.13 8.12 6.59
N PRO A 9 -1.30 7.79 7.60
CA PRO A 9 -1.75 6.94 8.71
C PRO A 9 -2.95 7.54 9.46
N GLU A 10 -2.96 8.87 9.63
CA GLU A 10 -4.09 9.59 10.25
C GLU A 10 -5.33 9.51 9.35
N HIS A 11 -5.20 9.79 8.05
CA HIS A 11 -6.31 9.68 7.10
C HIS A 11 -6.91 8.28 7.01
N LEU A 12 -6.09 7.23 7.08
CA LEU A 12 -6.57 5.84 7.10
C LEU A 12 -7.34 5.54 8.37
N THR A 13 -6.84 5.99 9.52
CA THR A 13 -7.52 5.84 10.81
C THR A 13 -8.90 6.51 10.79
N GLU A 14 -9.00 7.73 10.26
CA GLU A 14 -10.26 8.45 10.09
C GLU A 14 -11.21 7.72 9.13
N HIS A 15 -10.70 7.26 7.98
CA HIS A 15 -11.49 6.54 6.98
C HIS A 15 -12.10 5.27 7.55
N TRP A 16 -11.29 4.44 8.23
CA TRP A 16 -11.76 3.23 8.89
C TRP A 16 -12.74 3.52 10.03
N ALA A 17 -12.54 4.60 10.80
CA ALA A 17 -13.46 5.02 11.86
C ALA A 17 -14.86 5.40 11.33
N THR A 18 -14.96 5.80 10.06
CA THR A 18 -16.24 6.05 9.38
C THR A 18 -16.85 4.82 8.71
N GLY A 19 -16.25 3.63 8.90
CA GLY A 19 -16.66 2.39 8.24
C GLY A 19 -16.22 2.28 6.78
N GLY A 20 -15.33 3.17 6.33
CA GLY A 20 -14.71 3.09 5.02
C GLY A 20 -13.71 1.93 4.96
N GLN A 21 -13.55 1.36 3.78
CA GLN A 21 -12.56 0.30 3.52
C GLN A 21 -11.65 0.72 2.37
N ILE A 22 -10.47 0.08 2.29
CA ILE A 22 -9.54 0.22 1.17
C ILE A 22 -9.08 -1.14 0.64
N TRP A 23 -8.71 -1.17 -0.64
CA TRP A 23 -8.05 -2.31 -1.29
C TRP A 23 -6.53 -2.23 -1.09
N GLY A 24 -6.11 -2.29 0.16
CA GLY A 24 -4.71 -2.27 0.57
C GLY A 24 -3.97 -0.96 0.30
N LEU A 25 -2.83 -0.80 0.96
CA LEU A 25 -1.90 0.29 0.66
C LEU A 25 -0.45 -0.20 0.77
N PHE A 26 0.32 0.00 -0.30
CA PHE A 26 1.73 -0.32 -0.36
C PHE A 26 2.62 0.89 -0.06
N TRP A 27 3.51 0.73 0.93
CA TRP A 27 4.61 1.66 1.14
C TRP A 27 5.76 1.34 0.20
N VAL A 28 6.10 2.32 -0.63
CA VAL A 28 7.20 2.20 -1.60
C VAL A 28 8.42 2.98 -1.13
N ARG A 29 9.60 2.35 -1.23
CA ARG A 29 10.88 2.99 -0.90
C ARG A 29 11.15 4.19 -1.83
N PRO A 30 11.66 5.32 -1.29
CA PRO A 30 12.13 6.41 -2.13
C PRO A 30 13.18 5.91 -3.13
N LYS A 31 13.13 6.40 -4.38
CA LYS A 31 14.09 6.10 -5.45
C LYS A 31 14.08 4.67 -5.99
N ILE A 32 13.07 3.85 -5.69
CA ILE A 32 12.87 2.59 -6.42
C ILE A 32 12.66 2.89 -7.92
N THR A 33 13.18 2.04 -8.79
CA THR A 33 12.91 2.14 -10.22
C THR A 33 11.53 1.56 -10.53
N ILE A 34 10.86 2.08 -11.56
CA ILE A 34 9.54 1.58 -11.98
C ILE A 34 9.62 0.09 -12.37
N GLY A 35 10.70 -0.34 -13.03
CA GLY A 35 10.88 -1.74 -13.41
C GLY A 35 10.97 -2.67 -12.21
N ARG A 36 11.70 -2.26 -11.15
CA ARG A 36 11.77 -3.02 -9.90
C ARG A 36 10.42 -3.04 -9.19
N LEU A 37 9.76 -1.88 -9.09
CA LEU A 37 8.42 -1.78 -8.51
C LEU A 37 7.42 -2.71 -9.20
N ALA A 38 7.42 -2.77 -10.53
CA ALA A 38 6.54 -3.64 -11.30
C ALA A 38 6.80 -5.13 -11.01
N GLN A 39 8.07 -5.53 -10.88
CA GLN A 39 8.43 -6.91 -10.54
C GLN A 39 7.91 -7.32 -9.15
N GLU A 40 8.03 -6.44 -8.16
CA GLU A 40 7.55 -6.75 -6.81
C GLU A 40 6.01 -6.78 -6.76
N LEU A 41 5.33 -5.85 -7.45
CA LEU A 41 3.86 -5.90 -7.56
C LEU A 41 3.39 -7.17 -8.26
N PHE A 42 4.11 -7.64 -9.27
CA PHE A 42 3.82 -8.90 -9.94
C PHE A 42 3.99 -10.10 -8.99
N MET A 43 5.04 -10.10 -8.16
CA MET A 43 5.24 -11.16 -7.15
C MET A 43 4.12 -11.19 -6.12
N VAL A 44 3.69 -10.03 -5.62
CA VAL A 44 2.55 -9.95 -4.69
C VAL A 44 1.28 -10.49 -5.34
N TRP A 45 1.00 -10.09 -6.58
CA TRP A 45 -0.15 -10.57 -7.35
C TRP A 45 -0.17 -12.09 -7.52
N GLU A 46 0.97 -12.71 -7.77
CA GLU A 46 1.05 -14.17 -7.97
C GLU A 46 0.95 -14.98 -6.67
N THR A 47 1.13 -14.34 -5.50
CA THR A 47 1.27 -15.03 -4.21
C THR A 47 0.16 -14.70 -3.21
N SER A 48 -0.79 -13.85 -3.57
CA SER A 48 -1.88 -13.43 -2.70
C SER A 48 -3.15 -13.13 -3.50
N GLU A 49 -4.28 -13.26 -2.84
CA GLU A 49 -5.59 -12.88 -3.37
C GLU A 49 -5.94 -11.44 -2.98
N ALA A 50 -6.77 -10.77 -3.78
CA ALA A 50 -7.11 -9.35 -3.57
C ALA A 50 -7.78 -9.10 -2.21
N GLU A 51 -8.61 -10.02 -1.75
CA GLU A 51 -9.34 -9.94 -0.48
C GLU A 51 -8.39 -9.99 0.74
N GLU A 52 -7.21 -10.58 0.61
CA GLU A 52 -6.19 -10.61 1.67
C GLU A 52 -5.60 -9.22 1.95
N TRP A 53 -5.79 -8.26 1.04
CA TRP A 53 -5.28 -6.90 1.16
C TRP A 53 -6.31 -5.89 1.67
N ILE A 54 -7.55 -6.30 1.95
CA ILE A 54 -8.58 -5.39 2.47
C ILE A 54 -8.11 -4.80 3.81
N ASP A 55 -8.08 -3.47 3.88
CA ASP A 55 -7.68 -2.69 5.05
C ASP A 55 -6.24 -2.97 5.55
N LEU A 56 -5.41 -3.62 4.73
CA LEU A 56 -4.02 -3.93 5.05
C LEU A 56 -3.07 -2.85 4.50
N THR A 57 -2.14 -2.40 5.34
CA THR A 57 -1.04 -1.55 4.88
C THR A 57 0.29 -2.21 5.15
N ASP A 58 1.09 -2.40 4.10
CA ASP A 58 2.40 -3.01 4.24
C ASP A 58 3.43 -2.39 3.29
N TRP A 59 4.70 -2.65 3.54
CA TRP A 59 5.77 -2.33 2.62
C TRP A 59 5.80 -3.31 1.48
N ILE A 60 6.07 -2.80 0.27
CA ILE A 60 6.48 -3.71 -0.81
C ILE A 60 7.77 -4.39 -0.35
N PRO A 61 7.81 -5.72 -0.34
CA PRO A 61 9.02 -6.43 0.01
C PRO A 61 10.07 -6.11 -1.06
N PHE A 62 11.26 -5.67 -0.63
CA PHE A 62 12.50 -5.46 -1.43
C PHE A 62 12.65 -4.16 -2.27
#